data_AF-A0A9X9F766-F1
#
_entry.id   AF-A0A9X9F766-F1
#
_cell.length_a   1.000
_cell.length_b   1.000
_cell.length_c   1.000
_cell.angle_alpha   90.00
_cell.angle_beta   90.00
_cell.angle_gamma   90.00
#
_symmetry.space_group_name_H-M   'P 1'
#
loop_
_entity.id
_entity.type
_entity.pdbx_description
1 polymer ?
#
loop_
_entity_poly.entity_id
_entity_poly.type
_entity_poly.pdbx_seq_one_letter_code
_entity_poly.pdbx_strand_id
1 'polypeptide(L)' 'VQYSFKLKKTDKQIGEILYVSANPIFNKESKSYMYELEATIDTKELVELHTGMTGTASVVTGEEPIWKFISRKFVS' A
#
# COMPACT_ATOMS: atom_id res chain seq x y z
N VAL A 1 4.80 -2.08 7.52
CA VAL A 1 3.73 -2.09 6.49
C VAL A 1 4.18 -1.18 5.37
N GLN A 2 4.48 -1.72 4.20
CA GLN A 2 4.96 -0.96 3.04
C GLN A 2 3.89 -0.96 1.97
N TYR A 3 3.71 0.17 1.27
CA TYR A 3 2.77 0.22 0.15
C TYR A 3 3.46 0.62 -1.15
N SER A 4 2.83 0.31 -2.29
CA SER A 4 3.33 0.75 -3.59
C SER A 4 2.29 1.22 -4.58
N PHE A 5 2.52 2.39 -5.19
CA PHE A 5 1.69 2.95 -6.27
C PHE A 5 2.34 2.79 -7.64
N LYS A 6 1.53 2.48 -8.64
CA LYS A 6 1.95 2.49 -10.06
C LYS A 6 1.44 3.76 -10.74
N LEU A 7 2.32 4.73 -10.96
CA LEU A 7 2.03 5.91 -11.78
C LEU A 7 2.36 5.61 -13.25
N LYS A 8 1.62 6.23 -14.17
CA LYS A 8 1.57 5.86 -15.61
C LYS A 8 2.91 5.89 -16.36
N LYS A 9 4.02 6.37 -15.77
CA LYS A 9 5.33 6.49 -16.42
C LYS A 9 6.57 6.24 -15.55
N THR A 10 6.45 5.88 -14.27
CA THR A 10 7.61 5.81 -13.37
C THR A 10 7.57 4.64 -12.42
N ASP A 11 8.78 4.25 -12.00
CA ASP A 11 9.06 3.15 -11.09
C ASP A 11 8.21 3.19 -9.82
N LYS A 12 7.85 1.98 -9.37
CA LYS A 12 7.11 1.69 -8.13
C LYS A 12 7.53 2.65 -7.01
N GLN A 13 6.64 3.56 -6.61
CA GLN A 13 6.89 4.42 -5.45
C GLN A 13 6.57 3.64 -4.18
N ILE A 14 7.44 3.74 -3.17
CA ILE A 14 7.33 3.02 -1.91
C ILE A 14 7.22 4.04 -0.79
N GLY A 15 6.51 3.68 0.27
CA GLY A 15 6.70 4.30 1.56
C GLY A 15 5.93 3.59 2.65
N GLU A 16 5.68 4.28 3.74
CA GLU A 16 5.22 3.69 4.99
C GLU A 16 3.82 4.16 5.33
N ILE A 17 2.99 3.24 5.85
CA ILE A 17 1.70 3.60 6.41
C ILE A 17 1.93 4.19 7.80
N LEU A 18 1.51 5.44 7.99
CA LEU A 18 1.59 6.16 9.25
C LEU A 18 0.36 5.88 10.12
N TYR A 19 -0.81 5.78 9.49
CA TYR A 19 -2.07 5.61 10.19
C TYR A 19 -3.08 4.82 9.37
N VAL A 20 -3.89 4.03 10.08
CA VAL A 20 -5.07 3.33 9.56
C VAL A 20 -6.25 3.67 10.47
N SER A 21 -7.36 4.13 9.89
CA SER A 21 -8.56 4.42 10.68
C SER A 21 -9.05 3.19 11.44
N ALA A 22 -9.47 3.36 12.70
CA ALA A 22 -9.99 2.24 13.48
C ALA A 22 -11.36 1.75 12.96
N ASN A 23 -12.14 2.68 12.40
CA ASN A 23 -13.47 2.40 11.86
C ASN A 23 -13.49 2.68 10.36
N PRO A 24 -14.14 1.84 9.55
CA PRO A 24 -14.31 2.08 8.13
C PRO A 24 -15.44 3.09 7.86
N ILE A 25 -15.36 3.75 6.72
CA ILE A 25 -16.38 4.68 6.19
C ILE A 25 -17.06 4.00 5.00
N PHE A 26 -18.38 4.08 4.92
CA PHE A 26 -19.13 3.56 3.78
C PHE A 26 -18.98 4.49 2.57
N ASN A 27 -18.30 4.01 1.53
CA ASN A 27 -18.20 4.70 0.25
C ASN A 27 -19.43 4.39 -0.60
N LYS A 28 -20.22 5.43 -0.92
CA LYS A 28 -21.46 5.31 -1.69
C LYS A 28 -21.22 4.96 -3.17
N GLU A 29 -20.10 5.38 -3.73
CA GLU A 29 -19.75 5.15 -5.14
C GLU A 29 -19.36 3.70 -5.38
N SER A 30 -18.44 3.16 -4.57
CA SER A 30 -18.02 1.76 -4.65
C SER A 30 -18.96 0.79 -3.94
N LYS A 31 -19.96 1.32 -3.21
CA LYS A 31 -20.91 0.55 -2.36
C LYS A 31 -20.19 -0.39 -1.40
N SER A 32 -19.07 0.06 -0.83
CA SER A 32 -18.21 -0.75 0.04
C SER A 32 -17.72 0.05 1.24
N TYR A 33 -17.41 -0.65 2.33
CA TYR A 33 -16.69 -0.06 3.46
C TYR A 33 -15.21 0.08 3.12
N MET A 34 -14.64 1.25 3.39
CA MET A 34 -13.24 1.56 3.14
C MET A 34 -12.59 2.13 4.41
N TYR A 35 -11.34 1.76 4.65
CA TYR A 35 -10.54 2.37 5.70
C TYR A 35 -9.78 3.57 5.13
N GLU A 36 -9.69 4.63 5.92
CA GLU A 36 -8.83 5.76 5.60
C GLU A 36 -7.39 5.44 6.04
N LEU A 37 -6.43 5.79 5.18
CA LEU A 37 -5.01 5.51 5.38
C LEU A 37 -4.22 6.81 5.21
N GLU A 38 -3.31 7.08 6.13
CA GLU A 38 -2.29 8.12 5.98
C GLU A 38 -0.94 7.44 5.76
N ALA A 39 -0.17 7.90 4.78
CA ALA A 39 1.01 7.19 4.35
C ALA A 39 2.03 8.14 3.69
N THR A 40 3.32 7.84 3.83
CA THR A 40 4.43 8.60 3.22
C THR A 40 4.78 8.06 1.85
N ILE A 41 5.12 8.93 0.90
CA ILE A 41 5.53 8.51 -0.44
C ILE A 41 6.94 9.02 -0.75
N ASP A 42 7.85 8.10 -1.07
CA ASP A 42 9.22 8.45 -1.47
C ASP A 42 9.23 8.83 -2.96
N THR A 43 9.25 10.13 -3.23
CA THR A 43 9.37 10.69 -4.57
C THR A 43 10.85 10.88 -4.91
N LYS A 44 11.56 9.78 -5.17
CA LYS A 44 12.97 9.81 -5.61
C LYS A 44 13.17 10.59 -6.91
N GLU A 45 12.16 10.61 -7.76
CA GLU A 45 12.08 11.46 -8.93
C GLU A 45 10.95 12.48 -8.72
N LEU A 46 11.17 13.73 -9.16
CA LEU A 46 10.26 14.88 -9.10
C LEU A 46 8.94 14.62 -9.85
N VAL A 47 8.12 13.73 -9.33
CA VAL A 47 6.76 13.53 -9.79
C VAL A 47 5.87 14.42 -8.96
N GLU A 48 5.34 15.48 -9.58
CA GLU A 48 4.32 16.31 -8.95
C GLU A 48 3.08 15.45 -8.65
N LEU A 49 2.73 15.34 -7.38
CA LEU A 49 1.51 14.70 -6.93
C LEU A 49 0.44 15.78 -6.76
N HIS A 50 -0.55 15.77 -7.64
CA HIS A 50 -1.68 16.69 -7.53
C HIS A 50 -2.77 16.12 -6.61
N THR A 51 -3.39 17.00 -5.81
CA THR A 51 -4.54 16.64 -4.98
C THR A 51 -5.66 16.08 -5.85
N GLY A 52 -6.23 14.94 -5.43
CA GLY A 52 -7.32 14.27 -6.14
C GLY A 52 -6.87 13.22 -7.17
N MET A 53 -5.57 12.92 -7.27
CA MET A 53 -5.10 11.79 -8.09
C MET A 53 -5.56 10.44 -7.51
N THR A 54 -6.11 9.60 -8.38
CA THR A 54 -6.47 8.22 -8.05
C THR A 54 -5.46 7.26 -8.65
N GLY A 55 -4.99 6.29 -7.85
CA GLY A 55 -4.05 5.26 -8.27
C GLY A 55 -4.30 3.94 -7.57
N THR A 56 -3.66 2.88 -8.07
CA THR A 56 -3.68 1.57 -7.40
C THR A 56 -2.49 1.45 -6.46
N ALA A 57 -2.76 1.08 -5.21
CA ALA A 57 -1.76 0.76 -4.21
C ALA A 57 -1.80 -0.73 -3.85
N SER A 58 -0.65 -1.32 -3.51
CA SER A 58 -0.60 -2.62 -2.81
C SER A 58 -0.05 -2.41 -1.43
N VAL A 59 -0.65 -3.00 -0.39
CA VAL A 59 -0.22 -2.88 1.01
C VAL A 59 0.34 -4.22 1.50
N VAL A 60 1.55 -4.20 2.06
CA VAL A 60 2.21 -5.37 2.67
C VAL A 60 1.96 -5.37 4.17
N THR A 61 1.04 -6.22 4.63
CA THR A 61 0.59 -6.31 6.04
C THR A 61 1.36 -7.31 6.89
N GLY A 62 2.30 -8.05 6.32
CA GLY A 62 3.14 -8.99 7.05
C GLY A 62 4.51 -9.16 6.40
N GLU A 63 5.54 -9.22 7.22
CA GLU A 63 6.88 -9.67 6.82
C GLU A 63 7.14 -11.02 7.48
N GLU A 64 7.23 -12.07 6.68
CA GLU A 64 7.73 -13.36 7.15
C GLU A 64 9.18 -13.52 6.66
N PRO A 65 10.13 -13.86 7.55
CA PRO A 65 11.48 -14.18 7.12
C PRO A 65 11.45 -15.31 6.09
N ILE A 66 12.19 -15.13 4.98
CA ILE A 66 12.22 -16.08 3.86
C ILE A 66 12.48 -17.53 4.34
N TRP A 67 13.30 -17.71 5.38
CA TRP A 67 13.59 -19.02 5.95
C TRP A 67 12.37 -19.74 6.53
N LYS A 68 11.39 -19.03 7.10
CA LYS A 68 10.13 -19.62 7.60
C LYS A 68 9.23 -20.10 6.46
N PHE A 69 9.23 -19.37 5.34
CA PHE A 69 8.50 -19.77 4.15
C PHE A 69 9.11 -21.02 3.50
N ILE A 70 10.44 -21.04 3.38
CA ILE A 70 11.19 -22.18 2.82
C ILE A 70 10.99 -23.42 3.70
N SER A 71 11.12 -23.31 5.02
CA SER A 71 10.98 -24.48 5.92
C SER A 71 9.61 -25.13 5.84
N ARG A 72 8.52 -24.35 5.71
CA ARG A 72 7.17 -24.92 5.51
C ARG A 72 7.02 -25.70 4.20
N LYS A 73 7.74 -25.32 3.14
CA LYS A 73 7.66 -25.95 1.82
C LYS A 73 8.50 -27.21 1.68
N PHE A 74 9.58 -27.35 2.47
CA PHE A 74 10.54 -28.45 2.36
C PHE A 74 10.50 -29.42 3.55
N VAL A 75 9.67 -29.15 4.57
CA VAL A 75 9.45 -30.04 5.72
C VAL A 75 8.03 -30.65 5.71
N SER A 76 7.27 -30.47 4.62
CA SER A 76 6.03 -31.21 4.34
C SER A 76 6.30 -32.43 3.47
#